data_AF-A0A0L8LB55-F1
#
_entry.id   AF-A0A0L8LB55-F1
#
_cell.length_a   1.000
_cell.length_b   1.000
_cell.length_c   1.000
_cell.angle_alpha   90.00
_cell.angle_beta   90.00
_cell.angle_gamma   90.00
#
_symmetry.space_group_name_H-M   'P 1'
#
loop_
_entity.id
_entity.type
_entity.pdbx_description
1 polymer ?
#
loop_
_entity_poly.entity_id
_entity_poly.type
_entity_poly.pdbx_seq_one_letter_code
_entity_poly.pdbx_strand_id
1 'polypeptide(L)'
;MMAAEADILEELRRLRARVPQLTGALAADARGLVLAQDTPGVDPESVAALTTSARGLAAQLADATGQGDFRELLVRGVFGYVATYAAGRGAVLTLLAQDRVNVGRLHLEGRRAGARIGELVDAAPAAPVKPAAKPTAPRPRATRASRAKPAGAPAQATDPPTAPAVARTTTES
;
A
#
# COMPACT_ATOMS: atom_id res chain seq x y z
N MET A 1 3.12 -9.36 -25.83
CA MET A 1 3.98 -8.68 -24.84
C MET A 1 4.43 -7.33 -25.38
N MET A 2 5.30 -7.27 -26.41
CA MET A 2 5.81 -5.99 -26.97
C MET A 2 4.74 -4.95 -27.37
N ALA A 3 3.56 -5.36 -27.86
CA ALA A 3 2.49 -4.41 -28.18
C ALA A 3 1.99 -3.64 -26.93
N ALA A 4 1.77 -4.35 -25.81
CA ALA A 4 1.32 -3.73 -24.57
C ALA A 4 2.38 -2.78 -23.98
N GLU A 5 3.66 -3.13 -24.08
CA GLU A 5 4.78 -2.25 -23.70
C GLU A 5 4.76 -0.94 -24.52
N ALA A 6 4.59 -1.04 -25.85
CA ALA A 6 4.51 0.13 -26.74
C ALA A 6 3.30 1.02 -26.42
N ASP A 7 2.12 0.43 -26.19
CA ASP A 7 0.89 1.15 -25.84
C ASP A 7 1.01 1.86 -24.48
N ILE A 8 1.61 1.19 -23.48
CA ILE A 8 1.87 1.77 -22.15
C ILE A 8 2.86 2.93 -22.29
N LEU A 9 3.96 2.75 -23.03
CA LEU A 9 4.96 3.79 -23.27
C LEU A 9 4.38 5.00 -24.01
N GLU A 10 3.43 4.80 -24.93
CA GLU A 10 2.70 5.90 -25.55
C GLU A 10 1.85 6.68 -24.53
N GLU A 11 1.12 5.99 -23.64
CA GLU A 11 0.33 6.66 -22.60
C GLU A 11 1.22 7.39 -21.57
N LEU A 12 2.40 6.87 -21.22
CA LEU A 12 3.39 7.58 -20.40
C LEU A 12 3.84 8.90 -21.06
N ARG A 13 4.16 8.87 -22.37
CA ARG A 13 4.53 10.07 -23.14
C ARG A 13 3.38 11.07 -23.24
N ARG A 14 2.16 10.59 -23.50
CA ARG A 14 0.94 11.42 -23.51
C ARG A 14 0.71 12.06 -22.14
N LEU A 15 0.90 11.33 -21.05
CA LEU A 15 0.78 11.86 -19.69
C LEU A 15 1.79 12.98 -19.41
N ARG A 16 3.05 12.85 -19.83
CA ARG A 16 4.06 13.92 -19.70
C ARG A 16 3.71 15.15 -20.54
N ALA A 17 3.12 14.99 -21.71
CA ALA A 17 2.56 16.12 -22.47
C ALA A 17 1.37 16.78 -21.75
N ARG A 18 0.53 15.99 -21.06
CA ARG A 18 -0.58 16.51 -20.23
C ARG A 18 -0.13 17.13 -18.90
N VAL A 19 1.08 16.83 -18.40
CA VAL A 19 1.65 17.41 -17.16
C VAL A 19 3.14 17.77 -17.37
N PRO A 20 3.46 18.97 -17.90
CA PRO A 20 4.83 19.34 -18.28
C PRO A 20 5.86 19.38 -17.14
N GLN A 21 5.43 19.38 -15.88
CA GLN A 21 6.30 19.33 -14.70
C GLN A 21 6.76 17.89 -14.34
N LEU A 22 6.34 16.87 -15.10
CA LEU A 22 6.81 15.50 -14.93
C LEU A 22 8.23 15.31 -15.48
N THR A 23 9.16 15.03 -14.56
CA THR A 23 10.55 14.67 -14.88
C THR A 23 10.67 13.22 -15.35
N GLY A 24 9.76 12.33 -14.92
CA GLY A 24 9.68 10.97 -15.42
C GLY A 24 8.36 10.26 -15.10
N ALA A 25 8.08 9.18 -15.82
CA ALA A 25 6.93 8.31 -15.59
C ALA A 25 7.29 6.84 -15.89
N LEU A 26 6.82 5.92 -15.06
CA LEU A 26 7.16 4.49 -15.07
C LEU A 26 5.91 3.65 -14.81
N ALA A 27 5.75 2.55 -15.55
CA ALA A 27 4.81 1.49 -15.22
C ALA A 27 5.59 0.24 -14.78
N ALA A 28 5.16 -0.39 -13.68
CA ALA A 28 5.76 -1.63 -13.18
C ALA A 28 4.70 -2.65 -12.74
N ASP A 29 5.04 -3.93 -12.73
CA ASP A 29 4.15 -5.02 -12.33
C ASP A 29 4.06 -5.19 -10.79
N ALA A 30 3.28 -6.18 -10.33
CA ALA A 30 3.08 -6.47 -8.92
C ALA A 30 4.37 -6.89 -8.16
N ARG A 31 5.44 -7.24 -8.89
CA ARG A 31 6.75 -7.65 -8.37
C ARG A 31 7.81 -6.55 -8.48
N GLY A 32 7.50 -5.42 -9.10
CA GLY A 32 8.46 -4.35 -9.38
C GLY A 32 9.30 -4.58 -10.64
N LEU A 33 8.84 -5.41 -11.58
CA LEU A 33 9.44 -5.48 -12.92
C LEU A 33 8.91 -4.32 -13.77
N VAL A 34 9.82 -3.62 -14.46
CA VAL A 34 9.49 -2.51 -15.38
C VAL A 34 8.65 -3.06 -16.54
N LEU A 35 7.49 -2.45 -16.79
CA LEU A 35 6.62 -2.74 -17.94
C LEU A 35 6.84 -1.76 -19.09
N ALA A 36 7.10 -0.49 -18.76
CA ALA A 36 7.53 0.57 -19.67
C ALA A 36 8.00 1.79 -18.85
N GLN A 37 8.93 2.57 -19.37
CA GLN A 37 9.45 3.76 -18.69
C GLN A 37 9.77 4.92 -19.64
N ASP A 38 9.59 6.13 -19.12
CA ASP A 38 10.16 7.38 -19.63
C ASP A 38 10.68 8.17 -18.41
N THR A 39 11.79 7.71 -17.84
CA THR A 39 12.40 8.23 -16.61
C THR A 39 13.86 8.66 -16.84
N PRO A 40 14.12 9.78 -17.54
CA PRO A 40 15.47 10.25 -17.80
C PRO A 40 16.22 10.61 -16.50
N GLY A 41 17.44 10.11 -16.36
CA GLY A 41 18.34 10.45 -15.24
C GLY A 41 18.11 9.68 -13.93
N VAL A 42 17.28 8.64 -13.93
CA VAL A 42 17.10 7.71 -12.80
C VAL A 42 17.12 6.26 -13.27
N ASP A 43 17.46 5.35 -12.38
CA ASP A 43 17.41 3.89 -12.57
C ASP A 43 15.94 3.40 -12.45
N PRO A 44 15.29 2.95 -13.54
CA PRO A 44 13.89 2.57 -13.51
C PRO A 44 13.65 1.27 -12.74
N GLU A 45 14.60 0.32 -12.73
CA GLU A 45 14.51 -0.92 -11.97
C GLU A 45 14.52 -0.64 -10.45
N SER A 46 15.43 0.22 -9.98
CA SER A 46 15.44 0.65 -8.57
C SER A 46 14.17 1.39 -8.17
N VAL A 47 13.66 2.29 -9.03
CA VAL A 47 12.41 3.03 -8.76
C VAL A 47 11.21 2.07 -8.74
N ALA A 48 11.16 1.06 -9.62
CA ALA A 48 10.10 0.05 -9.65
C ALA A 48 10.08 -0.79 -8.35
N ALA A 49 11.24 -1.29 -7.93
CA ALA A 49 11.37 -2.09 -6.70
C ALA A 49 10.98 -1.30 -5.44
N LEU A 50 11.46 -0.05 -5.31
CA LEU A 50 11.11 0.84 -4.21
C LEU A 50 9.62 1.18 -4.22
N THR A 51 9.04 1.48 -5.38
CA THR A 51 7.62 1.84 -5.48
C THR A 51 6.71 0.66 -5.13
N THR A 52 7.02 -0.55 -5.61
CA THR A 52 6.26 -1.76 -5.26
C THR A 52 6.31 -2.05 -3.76
N SER A 53 7.48 -1.84 -3.13
CA SER A 53 7.63 -1.97 -1.68
C SER A 53 6.81 -0.92 -0.93
N ALA A 54 6.87 0.35 -1.36
CA ALA A 54 6.10 1.45 -0.78
C ALA A 54 4.58 1.25 -0.93
N ARG A 55 4.10 0.73 -2.07
CA ARG A 55 2.70 0.33 -2.25
C ARG A 55 2.31 -0.77 -1.27
N GLY A 56 3.16 -1.79 -1.08
CA GLY A 56 2.88 -2.88 -0.14
C GLY A 56 2.65 -2.37 1.28
N LEU A 57 3.52 -1.47 1.75
CA LEU A 57 3.37 -0.82 3.05
C LEU A 57 2.15 0.11 3.12
N ALA A 58 1.90 0.90 2.07
CA ALA A 58 0.74 1.80 2.01
C ALA A 58 -0.59 1.03 2.01
N ALA A 59 -0.66 -0.14 1.36
CA ALA A 59 -1.82 -1.02 1.39
C ALA A 59 -2.06 -1.61 2.79
N GLN A 60 -1.01 -2.07 3.47
CA GLN A 60 -1.11 -2.55 4.87
C GLN A 60 -1.55 -1.43 5.82
N LEU A 61 -1.04 -0.20 5.63
CA LEU A 61 -1.43 0.96 6.42
C LEU A 61 -2.89 1.34 6.18
N ALA A 62 -3.37 1.33 4.93
CA ALA A 62 -4.75 1.62 4.58
C ALA A 62 -5.73 0.59 5.18
N ASP A 63 -5.39 -0.70 5.13
CA ASP A 63 -6.17 -1.77 5.78
C ASP A 63 -6.18 -1.60 7.31
N ALA A 64 -5.02 -1.46 7.94
CA ALA A 64 -4.88 -1.29 9.39
C ALA A 64 -5.56 -0.02 9.95
N THR A 65 -5.81 0.99 9.11
CA THR A 65 -6.53 2.23 9.46
C THR A 65 -7.98 2.28 8.96
N GLY A 66 -8.50 1.16 8.43
CA GLY A 66 -9.89 1.05 7.97
C GLY A 66 -10.23 1.87 6.72
N GLN A 67 -9.22 2.32 5.96
CA GLN A 67 -9.39 3.07 4.71
C GLN A 67 -9.58 2.15 3.48
N GLY A 68 -9.35 0.85 3.64
CA GLY A 68 -9.58 -0.18 2.60
C GLY A 68 -8.44 -0.26 1.58
N ASP A 69 -8.79 -0.53 0.32
CA ASP A 69 -7.81 -0.80 -0.74
C ASP A 69 -6.89 0.39 -1.04
N PHE A 70 -5.61 0.11 -1.27
CA PHE A 70 -4.66 1.08 -1.81
C PHE A 70 -5.17 1.68 -3.14
N ARG A 71 -5.21 3.01 -3.20
CA ARG A 71 -5.52 3.77 -4.44
C ARG A 71 -4.30 4.50 -4.98
N GLU A 72 -3.65 5.28 -4.12
CA GLU A 72 -2.51 6.12 -4.48
C GLU A 72 -1.63 6.42 -3.25
N LEU A 73 -0.38 6.78 -3.50
CA LEU A 73 0.59 7.29 -2.53
C LEU A 73 1.24 8.55 -3.11
N LEU A 74 1.40 9.59 -2.29
CA LEU A 74 2.17 10.79 -2.64
C LEU A 74 3.28 11.01 -1.62
N VAL A 75 4.52 11.08 -2.10
CA VAL A 75 5.70 11.44 -1.31
C VAL A 75 6.18 12.80 -1.79
N ARG A 76 6.37 13.76 -0.87
CA ARG A 76 7.04 15.03 -1.15
C ARG A 76 8.44 15.01 -0.56
N GLY A 77 9.44 15.21 -1.41
CA GLY A 77 10.83 15.51 -1.01
C GLY A 77 11.17 16.97 -1.29
N VAL A 78 12.38 17.39 -0.89
CA VAL A 78 12.87 18.77 -1.05
C VAL A 78 12.88 19.25 -2.52
N PHE A 79 13.06 18.33 -3.46
CA PHE A 79 13.17 18.64 -4.89
C PHE A 79 11.89 18.37 -5.71
N GLY A 80 10.86 17.82 -5.09
CA GLY A 80 9.60 17.52 -5.76
C GLY A 80 8.82 16.33 -5.21
N TYR A 81 8.06 15.69 -6.09
CA TYR A 81 7.09 14.68 -5.72
C TYR A 81 7.33 13.35 -6.42
N VAL A 82 7.08 12.26 -5.69
CA VAL A 82 6.87 10.91 -6.25
C VAL A 82 5.42 10.53 -5.99
N ALA A 83 4.65 10.30 -7.04
CA ALA A 83 3.25 9.90 -6.96
C ALA A 83 3.07 8.49 -7.53
N THR A 84 2.44 7.60 -6.79
CA THR A 84 2.17 6.22 -7.19
C THR A 84 0.67 6.00 -7.27
N TYR A 85 0.18 5.39 -8.35
CA TYR A 85 -1.24 5.07 -8.57
C TYR A 85 -1.38 3.57 -8.87
N ALA A 86 -2.46 2.95 -8.37
CA ALA A 86 -2.81 1.58 -8.76
C ALA A 86 -3.19 1.53 -10.25
N ALA A 87 -2.73 0.49 -10.96
CA ALA A 87 -3.04 0.26 -12.37
C ALA A 87 -3.50 -1.19 -12.59
N GLY A 88 -4.80 -1.39 -12.83
CA GLY A 88 -5.39 -2.72 -13.07
C GLY A 88 -5.28 -3.65 -11.86
N ARG A 89 -5.22 -4.96 -12.10
CA ARG A 89 -5.19 -5.99 -11.03
C ARG A 89 -3.88 -6.10 -10.27
N GLY A 90 -2.81 -5.42 -10.67
CA GLY A 90 -1.52 -5.55 -9.99
C GLY A 90 -0.37 -4.67 -10.47
N ALA A 91 -0.53 -3.88 -11.53
CA ALA A 91 0.50 -2.92 -11.93
C ALA A 91 0.42 -1.63 -11.11
N VAL A 92 1.47 -0.83 -11.21
CA VAL A 92 1.60 0.50 -10.61
C VAL A 92 2.08 1.50 -11.64
N LEU A 93 1.57 2.73 -11.56
CA LEU A 93 2.08 3.89 -12.28
C LEU A 93 2.82 4.79 -11.29
N THR A 94 4.12 4.99 -11.50
CA THR A 94 4.97 5.90 -10.72
C THR A 94 5.27 7.15 -11.53
N LEU A 95 5.03 8.33 -10.97
CA LEU A 95 5.31 9.63 -11.56
C LEU A 95 6.34 10.39 -10.72
N LEU A 96 7.32 10.98 -11.39
CA LEU A 96 8.32 11.87 -10.81
C LEU A 96 8.03 13.29 -11.29
N ALA A 97 7.91 14.24 -10.36
CA ALA A 97 7.50 15.61 -10.65
C ALA A 97 8.34 16.64 -9.87
N GLN A 98 8.51 17.84 -10.45
CA GLN A 98 9.16 18.98 -9.79
C GLN A 98 8.30 19.52 -8.63
N ASP A 99 8.90 20.17 -7.62
CA ASP A 99 8.16 20.75 -6.48
C ASP A 99 7.08 21.78 -6.88
N ARG A 100 7.27 22.46 -8.02
CA ARG A 100 6.31 23.39 -8.62
C ARG A 100 5.13 22.73 -9.37
N VAL A 101 4.94 21.41 -9.26
CA VAL A 101 3.83 20.71 -9.92
C VAL A 101 2.49 21.09 -9.30
N ASN A 102 1.45 21.26 -10.12
CA ASN A 102 0.09 21.35 -9.60
C ASN A 102 -0.36 19.95 -9.16
N VAL A 103 -0.36 19.70 -7.85
CA VAL A 103 -0.72 18.40 -7.25
C VAL A 103 -2.12 17.94 -7.64
N GLY A 104 -3.10 18.84 -7.74
CA GLY A 104 -4.46 18.51 -8.20
C GLY A 104 -4.48 17.96 -9.63
N ARG A 105 -3.74 18.60 -10.55
CA ARG A 105 -3.55 18.13 -11.93
C ARG A 105 -2.77 16.82 -11.99
N LEU A 106 -1.77 16.65 -11.12
CA LEU A 106 -0.98 15.42 -11.00
C LEU A 106 -1.88 14.22 -10.64
N HIS A 107 -2.76 14.36 -9.64
CA HIS A 107 -3.73 13.31 -9.32
C HIS A 107 -4.79 13.10 -10.40
N LEU A 108 -5.32 14.16 -11.00
CA LEU A 108 -6.31 14.03 -12.08
C LEU A 108 -5.76 13.21 -13.25
N GLU A 109 -4.58 13.57 -13.75
CA GLU A 109 -3.97 12.92 -14.91
C GLU A 109 -3.31 11.59 -14.55
N GLY A 110 -2.74 11.46 -13.36
CA GLY A 110 -2.16 10.21 -12.84
C GLY A 110 -3.20 9.12 -12.63
N ARG A 111 -4.36 9.43 -12.03
CA ARG A 111 -5.48 8.48 -11.91
C ARG A 111 -6.03 8.06 -13.27
N ARG A 112 -6.17 9.00 -14.21
CA ARG A 112 -6.62 8.73 -15.58
C ARG A 112 -5.66 7.80 -16.32
N ALA A 113 -4.35 8.08 -16.27
CA ALA A 113 -3.34 7.25 -16.91
C ALA A 113 -3.20 5.89 -16.21
N GLY A 114 -3.28 5.83 -14.87
CA GLY A 114 -3.24 4.58 -14.10
C GLY A 114 -4.40 3.64 -14.46
N ALA A 115 -5.61 4.18 -14.61
CA ALA A 115 -6.75 3.41 -15.13
C ALA A 115 -6.49 2.88 -16.54
N ARG A 116 -6.00 3.72 -17.46
CA ARG A 116 -5.71 3.33 -18.85
C ARG A 116 -4.59 2.29 -18.96
N ILE A 117 -3.51 2.43 -18.19
CA ILE A 117 -2.43 1.43 -18.11
C ILE A 117 -2.97 0.13 -17.50
N GLY A 118 -3.87 0.23 -16.53
CA GLY A 118 -4.61 -0.92 -15.98
C GLY A 118 -5.35 -1.71 -17.06
N GLU A 119 -6.11 -1.05 -17.93
CA GLU A 119 -6.78 -1.68 -19.08
C GLU A 119 -5.78 -2.43 -19.99
N LEU A 120 -4.66 -1.79 -20.33
CA LEU A 120 -3.62 -2.37 -21.21
C LEU A 120 -2.95 -3.60 -20.60
N VAL A 121 -2.62 -3.54 -19.30
CA VAL A 121 -2.02 -4.66 -18.56
C VAL A 121 -3.03 -5.79 -18.36
N ASP A 122 -4.28 -5.47 -18.05
CA ASP A 122 -5.32 -6.47 -17.76
C ASP A 122 -5.89 -7.14 -19.02
N ALA A 123 -5.77 -6.50 -20.19
CA ALA A 123 -6.14 -7.03 -21.50
C ALA A 123 -5.03 -7.85 -22.18
N ALA A 124 -3.76 -7.65 -21.79
CA ALA A 124 -2.70 -8.59 -22.16
C ALA A 124 -3.05 -9.97 -21.57
N PRO A 125 -2.96 -11.08 -22.35
CA PRO A 125 -3.39 -12.39 -21.88
C PRO A 125 -2.53 -12.81 -20.68
N ALA A 126 -3.16 -12.78 -19.50
CA ALA A 126 -2.54 -13.25 -18.27
C ALA A 126 -2.10 -14.71 -18.46
N ALA A 127 -0.83 -14.99 -18.19
CA ALA A 127 -0.38 -16.37 -18.04
C ALA A 127 -1.31 -17.07 -17.04
N PRO A 128 -1.80 -18.29 -17.33
CA PRO A 128 -2.96 -18.86 -16.64
C PRO A 128 -2.66 -19.01 -15.15
N VAL A 129 -3.27 -18.14 -14.34
CA VAL A 129 -3.30 -18.28 -12.89
C VAL A 129 -4.12 -19.54 -12.61
N LYS A 130 -3.42 -20.64 -12.35
CA LYS A 130 -4.02 -21.93 -11.97
C LYS A 130 -5.03 -21.66 -10.84
N PRO A 131 -6.33 -21.98 -11.01
CA PRO A 131 -7.35 -21.55 -10.06
C PRO A 131 -6.98 -21.99 -8.65
N ALA A 132 -6.78 -21.02 -7.75
CA ALA A 132 -6.63 -21.30 -6.34
C ALA A 132 -7.88 -22.06 -5.87
N ALA A 133 -7.68 -23.16 -5.14
CA ALA A 133 -8.78 -23.99 -4.67
C ALA A 133 -9.78 -23.14 -3.87
N LYS A 134 -11.08 -23.43 -4.05
CA LYS A 134 -12.18 -22.71 -3.39
C LYS A 134 -11.89 -22.56 -1.88
N PRO A 135 -12.09 -21.37 -1.28
CA PRO A 135 -12.01 -21.23 0.18
C PRO A 135 -12.95 -22.21 0.86
N THR A 136 -12.38 -23.11 1.66
CA THR A 136 -13.15 -24.04 2.50
C THR A 136 -14.02 -23.23 3.46
N ALA A 137 -15.32 -23.53 3.50
CA ALA A 137 -16.29 -22.76 4.28
C ALA A 137 -15.89 -22.67 5.77
N PRO A 138 -16.16 -21.53 6.45
CA PRO A 138 -15.88 -21.41 7.87
C PRO A 138 -16.67 -22.44 8.68
N ARG A 139 -15.97 -23.27 9.46
CA ARG A 139 -16.63 -24.14 10.45
C ARG A 139 -17.38 -23.27 11.47
N PRO A 140 -18.66 -23.53 11.78
CA PRO A 140 -19.39 -22.75 12.76
C PRO A 140 -18.77 -22.91 14.15
N ARG A 141 -18.43 -21.78 14.77
CA ARG A 141 -17.87 -21.72 16.13
C ARG A 141 -18.94 -22.12 17.13
N ALA A 142 -18.77 -23.27 17.79
CA ALA A 142 -19.72 -23.75 18.79
C ALA A 142 -19.91 -22.72 19.90
N THR A 143 -21.15 -22.23 20.05
CA THR A 143 -21.54 -21.30 21.12
C THR A 143 -21.55 -22.05 22.45
N ARG A 144 -20.49 -21.86 23.25
CA ARG A 144 -20.40 -22.41 24.60
C ARG A 144 -21.40 -21.67 25.50
N ALA A 145 -22.57 -22.26 25.71
CA ALA A 145 -23.62 -21.69 26.56
C ALA A 145 -23.10 -21.45 27.98
N SER A 146 -23.14 -20.20 28.44
CA SER A 146 -22.80 -19.82 29.81
C SER A 146 -23.94 -20.24 30.75
N ARG A 147 -23.82 -21.43 31.35
CA ARG A 147 -24.72 -21.88 32.39
C ARG A 147 -24.50 -21.06 33.67
N ALA A 148 -25.29 -20.01 33.85
CA ALA A 148 -25.35 -19.29 35.11
C ALA A 148 -25.86 -20.21 36.23
N LYS A 149 -25.25 -20.12 37.42
CA LYS A 149 -25.82 -20.59 38.69
C LYS A 149 -25.42 -19.60 39.79
N PRO A 150 -26.36 -19.14 40.64
CA PRO A 150 -26.10 -18.00 41.53
C PRO A 150 -25.50 -18.37 42.89
N ALA A 151 -24.88 -17.36 43.49
CA ALA A 151 -24.77 -17.04 44.92
C ALA A 151 -24.59 -18.16 45.96
N GLY A 152 -23.45 -18.09 46.67
CA GLY A 152 -23.21 -18.76 47.95
C GLY A 152 -21.97 -18.18 48.64
N ALA A 153 -22.19 -17.42 49.71
CA ALA A 153 -21.18 -16.92 50.66
C ALA A 153 -21.74 -17.18 52.09
N PRO A 154 -21.00 -17.02 53.22
CA PRO A 154 -19.67 -16.42 53.37
C PRO A 154 -18.72 -17.22 54.33
N ALA A 155 -17.74 -16.51 54.94
CA ALA A 155 -16.93 -16.86 56.13
C ALA A 155 -15.62 -17.66 55.90
N GLN A 156 -14.52 -17.46 56.65
CA GLN A 156 -14.02 -16.36 57.51
C GLN A 156 -12.53 -16.61 57.87
N ALA A 157 -11.77 -15.54 58.19
CA ALA A 157 -10.43 -15.55 58.83
C ALA A 157 -9.26 -16.20 58.03
N THR A 158 -7.97 -15.88 58.20
CA THR A 158 -7.21 -15.13 59.24
C THR A 158 -6.07 -14.27 58.65
N ASP A 159 -5.81 -13.10 59.25
CA ASP A 159 -4.56 -12.29 59.18
C ASP A 159 -3.49 -12.78 60.19
N PRO A 160 -2.27 -12.20 60.31
CA PRO A 160 -1.43 -11.37 59.42
C PRO A 160 -0.07 -12.12 59.18
N PRO A 161 1.19 -11.58 59.18
CA PRO A 161 1.79 -10.24 58.94
C PRO A 161 2.74 -10.29 57.69
N THR A 162 3.73 -9.42 57.38
CA THR A 162 4.59 -8.43 58.08
C THR A 162 4.98 -7.27 57.13
N ALA A 163 5.29 -6.10 57.69
CA ALA A 163 5.64 -4.84 57.00
C ALA A 163 7.15 -4.72 56.63
N PRO A 164 7.70 -3.52 56.36
CA PRO A 164 7.42 -2.58 55.27
C PRO A 164 8.66 -2.31 54.39
N ALA A 165 8.47 -1.77 53.17
CA ALA A 165 9.56 -1.26 52.34
C ALA A 165 9.42 0.26 52.12
N VAL A 166 10.25 1.04 52.81
CA VAL A 166 10.40 2.48 52.59
C VAL A 166 11.72 2.71 51.84
N ALA A 167 11.67 3.33 50.67
CA ALA A 167 12.85 3.84 49.99
C ALA A 167 12.54 5.18 49.31
N ARG A 168 13.25 6.23 49.72
CA ARG A 168 13.25 7.56 49.07
C ARG A 168 14.61 7.79 48.41
N THR A 169 14.68 8.84 47.59
CA THR A 169 15.86 9.68 47.29
C THR A 169 16.99 9.01 46.47
N THR A 170 17.12 9.40 45.19
CA THR A 170 18.17 10.29 44.60
C THR A 170 19.35 9.47 44.03
N THR A 171 20.06 9.89 42.97
CA THR A 171 20.75 11.18 42.79
C THR A 171 21.07 11.48 41.32
N GLU A 172 21.02 12.76 40.93
CA GLU A 172 21.61 13.28 39.70
C GLU A 172 23.13 13.46 39.84
N SER A 173 23.92 13.06 38.84
CA SER A 173 25.26 13.58 38.50
C SER A 173 25.62 13.20 37.08
#